data_AF-A0A350H635-F1
#
_entry.id   AF-A0A350H635-F1
#
_cell.length_a   1.000
_cell.length_b   1.000
_cell.length_c   1.000
_cell.angle_alpha   90.00
_cell.angle_beta   90.00
_cell.angle_gamma   90.00
#
_symmetry.space_group_name_H-M   'P 1'
#
loop_
_entity.id
_entity.type
_entity.pdbx_description
1 polymer ?
#
loop_
_entity_poly.entity_id
_entity_poly.type
_entity_poly.pdbx_seq_one_letter_code
_entity_poly.pdbx_strand_id
1 'polypeptide(L)'
;MMSKPNEQLMGADKDMDKNKDIHALAAEHRSRDRKTGVGFLWLFILFMMVVVVGAVVYIFYAPIVRTKYDTYKKGESSRYDIGVKSEALSKEGLAKFNGEVEYGVFVNEVISDGLAYRAGVMRGDIILKVNSHKITRPKDISKALKKTKSKNTVHIIVKRLKDDKYEDYDLTCKIK
;
A
#
# COMPACT_ATOMS: atom_id res chain seq x y z
N MET A 1 78.69 3.35 87.82
CA MET A 1 78.82 4.77 87.45
C MET A 1 78.72 4.89 85.93
N MET A 2 78.07 5.97 85.46
CA MET A 2 77.88 6.39 84.06
C MET A 2 77.00 5.50 83.16
N SER A 3 76.09 5.99 82.31
CA SER A 3 75.50 7.34 82.10
C SER A 3 74.52 7.27 80.91
N LYS A 4 73.20 7.49 81.17
CA LYS A 4 72.18 8.10 80.28
C LYS A 4 71.96 7.46 78.87
N PRO A 5 70.94 7.83 78.05
CA PRO A 5 69.92 8.88 78.18
C PRO A 5 68.47 8.45 77.87
N ASN A 6 67.60 9.40 78.18
CA ASN A 6 66.19 9.54 77.82
C ASN A 6 65.83 9.18 76.38
N GLU A 7 64.69 8.52 76.20
CA GLU A 7 63.81 8.77 75.07
C GLU A 7 62.38 8.85 75.60
N GLN A 8 61.87 10.08 75.65
CA GLN A 8 60.43 10.31 75.66
C GLN A 8 59.86 9.82 74.32
N LEU A 9 58.53 9.72 74.27
CA LEU A 9 57.68 9.67 73.07
C LEU A 9 57.28 8.26 72.61
N MET A 10 56.10 7.83 73.03
CA MET A 10 55.04 7.48 72.08
C MET A 10 53.71 7.41 72.82
N GLY A 11 53.15 8.59 73.06
CA GLY A 11 51.71 8.71 73.03
C GLY A 11 51.22 8.52 71.59
N ALA A 12 49.97 8.05 71.49
CA ALA A 12 49.11 8.21 70.34
C ALA A 12 49.60 7.61 69.02
N ASP A 13 49.23 6.35 68.76
CA ASP A 13 48.76 6.01 67.41
C ASP A 13 47.83 4.78 67.41
N LYS A 14 46.62 4.93 67.97
CA LYS A 14 45.53 3.96 67.74
C LYS A 14 44.47 4.51 66.78
N ASP A 15 44.85 5.52 65.99
CA ASP A 15 43.95 6.21 65.07
C ASP A 15 44.32 5.98 63.59
N MET A 16 45.47 5.36 63.30
CA MET A 16 45.93 5.15 61.92
C MET A 16 45.29 3.99 61.14
N ASP A 17 44.50 3.11 61.78
CA ASP A 17 43.87 1.98 61.08
C ASP A 17 42.46 2.33 60.57
N LYS A 18 41.76 3.25 61.25
CA LYS A 18 40.40 3.63 60.87
C LYS A 18 40.33 4.50 59.62
N ASN A 19 41.42 5.16 59.21
CA ASN A 19 41.43 6.06 58.05
C ASN A 19 41.70 5.35 56.70
N LYS A 20 42.35 4.17 56.71
CA LYS A 20 42.59 3.40 55.48
C LYS A 20 41.31 2.77 54.93
N ASP A 21 40.41 2.38 55.81
CA ASP A 21 39.13 1.76 55.44
C ASP A 21 38.14 2.78 54.87
N ILE A 22 38.18 4.04 55.33
CA ILE A 22 37.30 5.12 54.81
C ILE A 22 37.73 5.54 53.40
N HIS A 23 39.03 5.47 53.10
CA HIS A 23 39.55 5.71 51.74
C HIS A 23 39.28 4.54 50.79
N ALA A 24 39.19 3.29 51.28
CA ALA A 24 38.81 2.13 50.48
C ALA A 24 37.28 2.10 50.20
N LEU A 25 36.45 2.42 51.19
CA LEU A 25 34.98 2.47 51.04
C LEU A 25 34.49 3.61 50.13
N ALA A 26 35.27 4.68 49.97
CA ALA A 26 34.96 5.77 49.04
C ALA A 26 35.30 5.45 47.57
N ALA A 27 36.14 4.44 47.31
CA ALA A 27 36.57 4.05 45.96
C ALA A 27 35.61 3.07 45.27
N GLU A 28 34.82 2.30 46.03
CA GLU A 28 33.98 1.23 45.49
C GLU A 28 32.57 1.70 45.06
N HIS A 29 32.13 2.88 45.49
CA HIS A 29 30.82 3.43 45.12
C HIS A 29 30.81 4.35 43.88
N ARG A 30 31.87 4.36 43.06
CA ARG A 30 31.99 5.26 41.89
C ARG A 30 31.91 4.58 40.52
N SER A 31 31.27 3.41 40.43
CA SER A 31 30.81 2.87 39.15
C SER A 31 29.33 2.51 39.20
N ARG A 32 28.49 3.48 39.61
CA ARG A 32 27.06 3.41 39.33
C ARG A 32 26.85 3.69 37.85
N ASP A 33 26.78 2.57 37.13
CA ASP A 33 26.33 2.36 35.77
C ASP A 33 25.81 3.62 35.04
N ARG A 34 26.63 4.12 34.11
CA ARG A 34 26.25 5.19 33.18
C ARG A 34 25.85 4.58 31.83
N LYS A 35 25.04 3.52 31.83
CA LYS A 35 24.62 2.80 30.62
C LYS A 35 23.10 2.60 30.49
N THR A 36 22.27 3.60 30.78
CA THR A 36 20.83 3.51 30.41
C THR A 36 20.17 4.83 29.97
N GLY A 37 20.88 5.96 29.92
CA GLY A 37 20.29 7.24 29.53
C GLY A 37 20.31 7.56 28.03
N VAL A 38 21.25 7.00 27.27
CA VAL A 38 21.50 7.40 25.87
C VAL A 38 20.98 6.37 24.85
N GLY A 39 20.85 5.10 25.25
CA GLY A 39 20.42 4.01 24.35
C GLY A 39 18.95 4.11 23.91
N PHE A 40 18.06 4.46 24.84
CA PHE A 40 16.64 4.65 24.54
C PHE A 40 16.37 5.93 23.74
N LEU A 41 17.10 7.02 24.05
CA LEU A 41 17.00 8.27 23.31
C LEU A 41 17.50 8.10 21.86
N TRP A 42 18.56 7.32 21.66
CA TRP A 42 19.07 7.01 20.32
C TRP A 42 18.11 6.14 19.51
N LEU A 43 17.45 5.14 20.12
CA LEU A 43 16.41 4.34 19.47
C LEU A 43 15.18 5.19 19.08
N PHE A 44 14.82 6.16 19.93
CA PHE A 44 13.71 7.08 19.66
C PHE A 44 14.05 8.06 18.53
N ILE A 45 15.28 8.57 18.48
CA ILE A 45 15.77 9.43 17.39
C ILE A 45 15.84 8.65 16.08
N LEU A 46 16.30 7.39 16.10
CA LEU A 46 16.31 6.50 14.94
C LEU A 46 14.89 6.23 14.43
N PHE A 47 13.95 5.94 15.34
CA PHE A 47 12.55 5.74 14.99
C PHE A 47 11.92 7.00 14.38
N MET A 48 12.18 8.16 14.96
CA MET A 48 11.75 9.45 14.39
C MET A 48 12.33 9.71 13.01
N MET A 49 13.60 9.37 12.78
CA MET A 49 14.22 9.48 11.44
C MET A 49 13.52 8.56 10.42
N VAL A 50 13.18 7.32 10.78
CA VAL A 50 12.45 6.41 9.90
C VAL A 50 11.04 6.92 9.57
N VAL A 51 10.33 7.48 10.57
CA VAL A 51 9.00 8.07 10.36
C VAL A 51 9.06 9.32 9.48
N VAL A 52 10.04 10.20 9.70
CA VAL A 52 10.24 11.42 8.91
C VAL A 52 10.63 11.08 7.47
N VAL A 53 11.56 10.13 7.26
CA VAL A 53 11.94 9.68 5.91
C VAL A 53 10.75 9.03 5.20
N GLY A 54 9.98 8.18 5.89
CA GLY A 54 8.77 7.57 5.35
C GLY A 54 7.71 8.62 4.95
N ALA A 55 7.52 9.66 5.76
CA ALA A 55 6.60 10.76 5.46
C ALA A 55 7.08 11.61 4.27
N VAL A 56 8.37 11.91 4.19
CA VAL A 56 8.97 12.64 3.05
C VAL A 56 8.79 11.83 1.76
N VAL A 57 9.15 10.54 1.77
CA VAL A 57 8.91 9.63 0.64
C VAL A 57 7.42 9.61 0.28
N TYR A 58 6.51 9.47 1.25
CA TYR A 58 5.08 9.47 0.98
C TYR A 58 4.59 10.76 0.30
N ILE A 59 5.03 11.92 0.77
CA ILE A 59 4.64 13.24 0.21
C ILE A 59 5.19 13.43 -1.21
N PHE A 60 6.37 12.90 -1.53
CA PHE A 60 6.95 12.96 -2.88
C PHE A 60 6.37 11.92 -3.86
N TYR A 61 5.97 10.74 -3.37
CA TYR A 61 5.34 9.71 -4.20
C TYR A 61 3.85 9.95 -4.43
N ALA A 62 3.11 10.52 -3.47
CA ALA A 62 1.69 10.83 -3.59
C ALA A 62 1.30 11.68 -4.84
N PRO A 63 2.04 12.73 -5.23
CA PRO A 63 1.68 13.54 -6.40
C PRO A 63 1.90 12.79 -7.72
N ILE A 64 2.79 11.79 -7.79
CA ILE A 64 3.06 11.04 -9.02
C ILE A 64 1.87 10.15 -9.42
N VAL A 65 1.08 9.68 -8.44
CA VAL A 65 -0.07 8.80 -8.70
C VAL A 65 -1.36 9.59 -8.99
N ARG A 66 -1.44 10.87 -8.63
CA ARG A 66 -2.67 11.68 -8.80
C ARG A 66 -2.78 12.42 -10.14
N THR A 67 -1.70 12.62 -10.89
CA THR A 67 -1.72 13.54 -12.05
C THR A 67 -2.30 12.96 -13.35
N LYS A 68 -2.82 11.71 -13.35
CA LYS A 68 -3.48 11.09 -14.51
C LYS A 68 -4.99 10.86 -14.34
N TYR A 69 -5.63 11.54 -13.40
CA TYR A 69 -7.08 11.39 -13.15
C TYR A 69 -7.91 12.61 -13.60
N ASP A 70 -7.29 13.68 -14.06
CA ASP A 70 -7.98 14.97 -14.31
C ASP A 70 -8.40 15.20 -15.78
N THR A 71 -8.49 14.15 -16.59
CA THR A 71 -9.02 14.25 -17.97
C THR A 71 -10.23 13.35 -18.23
N TYR A 72 -11.04 13.05 -17.21
CA TYR A 72 -12.40 12.58 -17.45
C TYR A 72 -13.37 13.76 -17.39
N LYS A 73 -13.56 14.42 -18.54
CA LYS A 73 -14.61 15.41 -18.73
C LYS A 73 -15.92 14.83 -18.19
N LYS A 74 -16.49 15.48 -17.18
CA LYS A 74 -17.92 15.47 -16.86
C LYS A 74 -18.70 16.14 -18.00
N GLY A 75 -18.58 15.59 -19.20
CA GLY A 75 -19.41 15.90 -20.35
C GLY A 75 -20.40 14.77 -20.43
N GLU A 76 -21.68 15.09 -20.35
CA GLU A 76 -22.82 14.22 -20.63
C GLU A 76 -22.43 13.04 -21.51
N SER A 77 -22.22 11.88 -20.90
CA SER A 77 -22.00 10.64 -21.62
C SER A 77 -23.19 10.54 -22.55
N SER A 78 -22.92 10.58 -23.86
CA SER A 78 -23.96 10.28 -24.85
C SER A 78 -24.66 9.03 -24.35
N ARG A 79 -26.00 9.03 -24.33
CA ARG A 79 -26.87 8.03 -23.68
C ARG A 79 -26.60 6.56 -24.10
N TYR A 80 -25.60 6.34 -24.96
CA TYR A 80 -25.21 5.12 -25.65
C TYR A 80 -23.73 4.74 -25.47
N ASP A 81 -23.04 5.26 -24.45
CA ASP A 81 -21.71 4.81 -24.04
C ASP A 81 -21.77 4.15 -22.66
N ILE A 82 -21.16 2.96 -22.52
CA ILE A 82 -21.06 2.24 -21.23
C ILE A 82 -19.84 2.68 -20.41
N GLY A 83 -18.94 3.50 -20.96
CA GLY A 83 -17.75 3.97 -20.27
C GLY A 83 -16.64 2.90 -20.21
N VAL A 84 -16.33 2.28 -21.35
CA VAL A 84 -15.15 1.39 -21.47
C VAL A 84 -14.30 1.78 -22.66
N LYS A 85 -12.98 1.69 -22.50
CA LYS A 85 -12.06 1.65 -23.65
C LYS A 85 -11.81 0.19 -23.96
N SER A 86 -12.19 -0.21 -25.16
CA SER A 86 -12.26 -1.61 -25.54
C SER A 86 -11.79 -1.80 -26.97
N GLU A 87 -11.10 -2.91 -27.23
CA GLU A 87 -10.56 -3.27 -28.54
C GLU A 87 -11.17 -4.56 -29.05
N ALA A 88 -11.39 -4.64 -30.36
CA ALA A 88 -11.89 -5.86 -30.98
C ALA A 88 -10.84 -6.96 -30.86
N LEU A 89 -11.25 -8.15 -30.39
CA LEU A 89 -10.36 -9.29 -30.41
C LEU A 89 -10.17 -9.77 -31.86
N SER A 90 -8.93 -9.69 -32.35
CA SER A 90 -8.54 -10.29 -33.62
C SER A 90 -8.49 -11.82 -33.48
N LYS A 91 -8.50 -12.55 -34.60
CA LYS A 91 -8.35 -14.02 -34.59
C LYS A 91 -7.07 -14.48 -33.87
N GLU A 92 -6.00 -13.70 -34.01
CA GLU A 92 -4.72 -13.92 -33.33
C GLU A 92 -4.83 -13.67 -31.83
N GLY A 93 -5.59 -12.66 -31.42
CA GLY A 93 -5.91 -12.41 -30.02
C GLY A 93 -6.70 -13.57 -29.42
N LEU A 94 -7.74 -14.04 -30.11
CA LEU A 94 -8.59 -15.16 -29.70
C LEU A 94 -7.79 -16.48 -29.53
N ALA A 95 -6.79 -16.71 -30.37
CA ALA A 95 -5.93 -17.88 -30.28
C ALA A 95 -5.14 -17.96 -28.96
N LYS A 96 -4.88 -16.82 -28.29
CA LYS A 96 -4.21 -16.77 -26.99
C LYS A 96 -5.09 -17.23 -25.82
N PHE A 97 -6.38 -17.40 -26.07
CA PHE A 97 -7.37 -17.81 -25.08
C PHE A 97 -7.69 -19.32 -25.16
N ASN A 98 -6.84 -20.12 -25.81
CA ASN A 98 -6.97 -21.58 -25.95
C ASN A 98 -8.37 -22.06 -26.41
N GLY A 99 -9.08 -21.24 -27.19
CA GLY A 99 -10.44 -21.57 -27.66
C GLY A 99 -11.56 -21.36 -26.63
N GLU A 100 -11.25 -20.90 -25.42
CA GLU A 100 -12.27 -20.57 -24.42
C GLU A 100 -13.09 -19.33 -24.81
N VAL A 101 -12.53 -18.46 -25.65
CA VAL A 101 -13.18 -17.24 -26.14
C VAL A 101 -13.22 -17.29 -27.66
N GLU A 102 -14.42 -17.34 -28.23
CA GLU A 102 -14.62 -17.37 -29.69
C GLU A 102 -14.83 -15.99 -30.31
N TYR A 103 -15.32 -15.04 -29.52
CA TYR A 103 -15.63 -13.68 -29.94
C TYR A 103 -15.71 -12.78 -28.73
N GLY A 104 -15.61 -11.47 -28.97
CA GLY A 104 -15.85 -10.47 -27.93
C GLY A 104 -15.01 -9.24 -28.15
N VAL A 105 -15.12 -8.33 -27.19
CA VAL A 105 -14.34 -7.11 -27.15
C VAL A 105 -13.56 -7.09 -25.85
N PHE A 106 -12.25 -6.95 -25.94
CA PHE A 106 -11.36 -6.92 -24.80
C PHE A 106 -11.38 -5.55 -24.15
N VAL A 107 -11.53 -5.52 -22.82
CA VAL A 107 -11.61 -4.28 -22.03
C VAL A 107 -10.22 -3.86 -21.57
N ASN A 108 -9.69 -2.83 -22.20
CA ASN A 108 -8.40 -2.24 -21.84
C ASN A 108 -8.50 -1.36 -20.59
N GLU A 109 -9.59 -0.61 -20.49
CA GLU A 109 -9.79 0.34 -19.40
C GLU A 109 -11.28 0.50 -19.12
N VAL A 110 -11.63 0.61 -17.84
CA VAL A 110 -12.99 0.91 -17.39
C VAL A 110 -12.97 2.28 -16.75
N ILE A 111 -13.90 3.13 -17.18
CA ILE A 111 -14.02 4.50 -16.70
C ILE A 111 -14.74 4.48 -15.35
N SER A 112 -14.13 5.11 -14.34
CA SER A 112 -14.76 5.35 -13.03
C SER A 112 -16.07 6.12 -13.19
N ASP A 113 -17.12 5.72 -12.47
CA ASP A 113 -18.51 6.20 -12.62
C ASP A 113 -19.22 5.86 -13.94
N GLY A 114 -18.57 5.12 -14.83
CA GLY A 114 -19.20 4.57 -16.03
C GLY A 114 -20.27 3.51 -15.70
N LEU A 115 -21.17 3.25 -16.66
CA LEU A 115 -22.18 2.19 -16.51
C LEU A 115 -21.53 0.82 -16.31
N ALA A 116 -20.48 0.54 -17.07
CA ALA A 116 -19.72 -0.70 -16.97
C ALA A 116 -19.03 -0.84 -15.59
N TYR A 117 -18.49 0.25 -15.05
CA TYR A 117 -17.93 0.27 -13.70
C TYR A 117 -18.99 -0.05 -12.65
N ARG A 118 -20.17 0.58 -12.74
CA ARG A 118 -21.30 0.32 -11.85
C ARG A 118 -21.86 -1.10 -11.99
N ALA A 119 -21.71 -1.72 -13.17
CA ALA A 119 -22.04 -3.13 -13.39
C ALA A 119 -21.01 -4.09 -12.79
N GLY A 120 -19.80 -3.63 -12.44
CA GLY A 120 -18.72 -4.48 -11.94
C GLY A 120 -17.78 -5.01 -13.04
N VAL A 121 -17.80 -4.42 -14.23
CA VAL A 121 -16.83 -4.71 -15.30
C VAL A 121 -15.46 -4.21 -14.88
N MET A 122 -14.44 -5.01 -15.14
CA MET A 122 -13.05 -4.71 -14.78
C MET A 122 -12.15 -4.74 -16.02
N ARG A 123 -10.95 -4.17 -15.88
CA ARG A 123 -9.90 -4.28 -16.90
C ARG A 123 -9.51 -5.75 -17.06
N GLY A 124 -9.33 -6.17 -18.31
CA GLY A 124 -9.01 -7.56 -18.64
C GLY A 124 -10.24 -8.44 -18.90
N ASP A 125 -11.44 -7.92 -18.65
CA ASP A 125 -12.68 -8.62 -19.03
C ASP A 125 -12.88 -8.64 -20.54
N ILE A 126 -13.58 -9.66 -21.01
CA ILE A 126 -13.99 -9.79 -22.40
C ILE A 126 -15.51 -9.68 -22.45
N ILE A 127 -16.01 -8.64 -23.09
CA ILE A 127 -17.44 -8.43 -23.25
C ILE A 127 -17.94 -9.32 -24.40
N LEU A 128 -18.83 -10.26 -24.08
CA LEU A 128 -19.44 -11.19 -25.03
C LEU A 128 -20.79 -10.67 -25.51
N LYS A 129 -21.62 -10.21 -24.57
CA LYS A 129 -22.98 -9.75 -24.85
C LYS A 129 -23.33 -8.53 -24.00
N VAL A 130 -24.11 -7.64 -24.59
CA VAL A 130 -24.77 -6.53 -23.89
C VAL A 130 -26.25 -6.63 -24.19
N ASN A 131 -27.05 -6.78 -23.14
CA ASN A 131 -28.46 -7.13 -23.19
C ASN A 131 -28.66 -8.41 -24.02
N SER A 132 -29.57 -8.36 -24.99
CA SER A 132 -29.83 -9.47 -25.91
C SER A 132 -28.95 -9.47 -27.16
N HIS A 133 -27.90 -8.65 -27.22
CA HIS A 133 -27.07 -8.48 -28.41
C HIS A 133 -25.65 -9.01 -28.21
N LYS A 134 -25.21 -9.84 -29.16
CA LYS A 134 -23.83 -10.32 -29.27
C LYS A 134 -22.91 -9.18 -29.69
N ILE A 135 -21.80 -9.01 -28.99
CA ILE A 135 -20.82 -7.95 -29.23
C ILE A 135 -19.56 -8.57 -29.81
N THR A 136 -19.15 -8.08 -30.98
CA THR A 136 -17.92 -8.54 -31.65
C THR A 136 -16.95 -7.41 -31.93
N ARG A 137 -17.48 -6.18 -32.03
CA ARG A 137 -16.71 -4.97 -32.27
C ARG A 137 -17.08 -3.92 -31.22
N PRO A 138 -16.18 -2.99 -30.87
CA PRO A 138 -16.49 -1.88 -29.94
C PRO A 138 -17.74 -1.08 -30.37
N LYS A 139 -17.94 -0.90 -31.68
CA LYS A 139 -19.10 -0.20 -32.25
C LYS A 139 -20.44 -0.92 -31.98
N ASP A 140 -20.42 -2.23 -31.72
CA ASP A 140 -21.63 -3.01 -31.46
C ASP A 140 -22.21 -2.68 -30.08
N ILE A 141 -21.37 -2.27 -29.13
CA ILE A 141 -21.79 -1.88 -27.77
C ILE A 141 -22.74 -0.69 -27.83
N SER A 142 -22.33 0.39 -28.48
CA SER A 142 -23.18 1.58 -28.64
C SER A 142 -24.43 1.29 -29.45
N LYS A 143 -24.37 0.38 -30.43
CA LYS A 143 -25.54 -0.06 -31.21
C LYS A 143 -26.52 -0.88 -30.36
N ALA A 144 -26.01 -1.78 -29.51
CA ALA A 144 -26.81 -2.59 -28.61
C ALA A 144 -27.57 -1.70 -27.63
N LEU A 145 -26.90 -0.71 -27.04
CA LEU A 145 -27.55 0.28 -26.19
C LEU A 145 -28.61 1.12 -26.91
N LYS A 146 -28.36 1.52 -28.18
CA LYS A 146 -29.35 2.24 -28.99
C LYS A 146 -30.60 1.43 -29.29
N LYS A 147 -30.43 0.13 -29.51
CA LYS A 147 -31.53 -0.80 -29.83
C LYS A 147 -32.32 -1.24 -28.62
N THR A 148 -31.70 -1.26 -27.44
CA THR A 148 -32.37 -1.67 -26.22
C THR A 148 -33.40 -0.61 -25.79
N LYS A 149 -34.68 -1.02 -25.75
CA LYS A 149 -35.79 -0.20 -25.22
C LYS A 149 -35.74 -0.02 -23.70
N SER A 150 -35.08 -0.94 -23.00
CA SER A 150 -34.89 -0.88 -21.54
C SER A 150 -33.90 0.23 -21.20
N LYS A 151 -34.44 1.41 -20.86
CA LYS A 151 -33.64 2.57 -20.45
C LYS A 151 -33.07 2.43 -19.03
N ASN A 152 -33.54 1.44 -18.26
CA ASN A 152 -33.29 1.37 -16.82
C ASN A 152 -32.39 0.19 -16.40
N THR A 153 -32.26 -0.86 -17.21
CA THR A 153 -31.43 -2.02 -16.84
C THR A 153 -30.58 -2.45 -18.02
N VAL A 154 -29.28 -2.60 -17.78
CA VAL A 154 -28.32 -3.13 -18.74
C VAL A 154 -27.73 -4.42 -18.18
N HIS A 155 -27.91 -5.50 -18.93
CA HIS A 155 -27.29 -6.80 -18.68
C HIS A 155 -26.02 -6.90 -19.50
N ILE A 156 -24.93 -7.39 -18.93
CA ILE A 156 -23.63 -7.51 -19.60
C ILE A 156 -23.06 -8.87 -19.23
N ILE A 157 -22.79 -9.68 -20.24
CA ILE A 157 -22.12 -10.97 -20.04
C ILE A 157 -20.66 -10.77 -20.40
N VAL A 158 -19.80 -10.97 -19.41
CA VAL A 158 -18.35 -10.85 -19.55
C VAL A 158 -17.66 -12.17 -19.22
N LYS A 159 -16.53 -12.41 -19.89
CA LYS A 159 -15.60 -13.46 -19.52
C LYS A 159 -14.42 -12.87 -18.76
N ARG A 160 -14.12 -13.43 -17.60
CA ARG A 160 -13.01 -12.97 -16.75
C ARG A 160 -12.07 -14.12 -16.45
N LEU A 161 -10.77 -13.86 -16.55
CA LEU A 161 -9.73 -14.80 -16.17
C LEU A 161 -9.59 -14.84 -14.65
N LYS A 162 -9.75 -16.01 -14.06
CA LYS A 162 -9.56 -16.28 -12.63
C LYS A 162 -8.93 -17.66 -12.46
N ASP A 163 -7.83 -17.74 -11.71
CA ASP A 163 -7.11 -18.99 -11.45
C ASP A 163 -6.81 -19.79 -12.74
N ASP A 164 -6.33 -19.09 -13.78
CA ASP A 164 -6.04 -19.61 -15.12
C ASP A 164 -7.25 -20.17 -15.91
N LYS A 165 -8.49 -19.89 -15.48
CA LYS A 165 -9.72 -20.30 -16.17
C LYS A 165 -10.59 -19.10 -16.52
N TYR A 166 -11.27 -19.15 -17.67
CA TYR A 166 -12.26 -18.12 -18.00
C TYR A 166 -13.64 -18.49 -17.47
N GLU A 167 -14.12 -17.70 -16.51
CA GLU A 167 -15.47 -17.81 -15.96
C GLU A 167 -16.39 -16.75 -16.59
N ASP A 168 -17.67 -17.13 -16.77
CA ASP A 168 -18.72 -16.25 -17.27
C ASP A 168 -19.35 -15.49 -16.09
N TYR A 169 -19.42 -14.17 -16.20
CA TYR A 169 -20.06 -13.29 -15.24
C TYR A 169 -21.24 -12.57 -15.90
N ASP A 170 -22.44 -12.76 -15.33
CA ASP A 170 -23.63 -11.97 -15.67
C ASP A 170 -23.71 -10.75 -14.75
N LEU A 171 -23.43 -9.59 -15.34
CA LEU A 171 -23.38 -8.32 -14.66
C LEU A 171 -24.62 -7.51 -15.04
N THR A 172 -25.40 -7.11 -14.04
CA THR A 172 -26.59 -6.29 -14.26
C THR A 172 -26.44 -4.94 -13.57
N CYS A 173 -26.57 -3.86 -14.34
CA CYS A 173 -26.56 -2.50 -13.81
C CYS A 173 -27.90 -1.82 -14.03
N LYS A 174 -28.44 -1.21 -12.96
CA LYS A 174 -29.60 -0.32 -13.04
C LYS A 174 -29.14 1.11 -13.31
N ILE A 175 -29.58 1.67 -14.44
CA ILE A 175 -29.48 3.10 -14.73
C ILE A 175 -30.50 3.80 -13.82
N LYS A 176 -30.01 4.62 -12.88
CA LYS A 176 -30.82 5.35 -11.91
C LYS A 176 -31.12 6.74 -12.46
#